data_AF-A0A537MTV8-F1
#
_entry.id   AF-A0A537MTV8-F1
#
_cell.length_a   1.000
_cell.length_b   1.000
_cell.length_c   1.000
_cell.angle_alpha   90.00
_cell.angle_beta   90.00
_cell.angle_gamma   90.00
#
_symmetry.space_group_name_H-M   'P 1'
#
loop_
_entity.id
_entity.type
_entity.pdbx_description
1 polymer ?
#
loop_
_entity_poly.entity_id
_entity_poly.type
_entity_poly.pdbx_seq_one_letter_code
_entity_poly.pdbx_strand_id
1 'polypeptide(L)'
;MRCCFLFTSARRTSLASSTARRASPSALCLPRVRFRRFAVSKATRHPMAVVLLAASACMLAASHRVAAQTYPEHPIKMIVSSAAGGPLDVVGRAVAEKLAATLKQPVVVETRTGAGGNIAAEFVSRSAPDG
;
A
#
# COMPACT_ATOMS: atom_id res chain seq x y z
N MET A 1 51.53 -4.17 7.19
CA MET A 1 52.02 -5.20 6.24
C MET A 1 50.78 -5.93 5.74
N ARG A 2 50.33 -5.95 4.48
CA ARG A 2 50.95 -5.65 3.18
C ARG A 2 49.79 -5.57 2.14
N CYS A 3 49.80 -4.49 1.34
CA CYS A 3 49.42 -4.37 -0.09
C CYS A 3 48.03 -4.82 -0.59
N CYS A 4 47.18 -3.89 -1.05
CA CYS A 4 47.08 -3.30 -2.41
C CYS A 4 46.34 -4.19 -3.44
N PHE A 5 45.11 -3.82 -3.83
CA PHE A 5 44.79 -3.05 -5.06
C PHE A 5 45.17 -3.77 -6.37
N LEU A 6 44.17 -4.30 -7.06
CA LEU A 6 44.14 -4.61 -8.50
C LEU A 6 42.86 -3.93 -9.02
N PHE A 7 42.88 -2.71 -9.56
CA PHE A 7 43.46 -2.27 -10.84
C PHE A 7 42.98 -3.20 -11.99
N THR A 8 41.93 -2.83 -12.71
CA THR A 8 41.92 -1.89 -13.86
C THR A 8 42.71 -2.42 -15.05
N SER A 9 42.09 -2.37 -16.25
CA SER A 9 42.64 -2.56 -17.61
C SER A 9 42.23 -3.89 -18.26
N ALA A 10 41.81 -4.01 -19.52
CA ALA A 10 41.42 -3.09 -20.59
C ALA A 10 41.00 -3.97 -21.78
N ARG A 11 40.03 -3.52 -22.57
CA ARG A 11 39.99 -3.68 -24.04
C ARG A 11 38.91 -2.71 -24.53
N ARG A 12 39.25 -1.50 -25.02
CA ARG A 12 39.66 -1.17 -26.42
C ARG A 12 38.80 -1.98 -27.40
N THR A 13 37.93 -1.35 -28.18
CA THR A 13 38.19 -0.37 -29.25
C THR A 13 36.91 0.45 -29.50
N SER A 14 36.88 1.78 -29.35
CA SER A 14 37.38 2.82 -30.24
C SER A 14 37.05 2.60 -31.73
N LEU A 15 36.16 3.44 -32.26
CA LEU A 15 36.16 4.14 -33.57
C LEU A 15 34.70 4.56 -33.84
N ALA A 16 34.28 5.77 -33.48
CA ALA A 16 34.55 7.04 -34.16
C ALA A 16 33.94 7.12 -35.57
N SER A 17 32.83 7.87 -35.68
CA SER A 17 32.41 8.67 -36.84
C SER A 17 31.00 9.21 -36.52
N SER A 18 30.83 10.36 -35.87
CA SER A 18 31.05 11.72 -36.38
C SER A 18 30.31 12.03 -37.68
N THR A 19 29.61 13.16 -37.62
CA THR A 19 29.10 13.99 -38.71
C THR A 19 27.83 13.58 -39.45
N ALA A 20 26.77 14.29 -39.07
CA ALA A 20 25.98 15.11 -39.99
C ALA A 20 25.15 14.39 -41.06
N ARG A 21 23.83 14.44 -40.87
CA ARG A 21 23.05 15.36 -41.71
C ARG A 21 21.70 15.76 -41.11
N ARG A 22 21.56 17.07 -41.09
CA ARG A 22 20.37 17.88 -40.87
C ARG A 22 19.40 17.60 -42.02
N ALA A 23 18.20 17.11 -41.74
CA ALA A 23 17.08 17.10 -42.69
C ALA A 23 15.74 16.88 -41.95
N SER A 24 15.15 17.97 -41.47
CA SER A 24 13.69 18.18 -41.50
C SER A 24 13.40 18.75 -42.91
N PRO A 25 12.28 18.48 -43.61
CA PRO A 25 10.94 18.42 -43.04
C PRO A 25 9.97 17.38 -43.66
N SER A 26 8.78 17.29 -43.06
CA SER A 26 7.53 16.96 -43.76
C SER A 26 7.45 15.60 -44.47
N ALA A 27 7.26 14.55 -43.69
CA ALA A 27 6.42 13.42 -44.11
C ALA A 27 5.57 12.99 -42.93
N LEU A 28 4.43 13.66 -42.78
CA LEU A 28 3.26 13.17 -42.04
C LEU A 28 2.84 11.83 -42.64
N CYS A 29 3.53 10.76 -42.26
CA CYS A 29 3.11 9.39 -42.52
C CYS A 29 2.15 9.01 -41.40
N LEU A 30 1.00 9.66 -41.37
CA LEU A 30 -0.11 9.21 -40.54
C LEU A 30 -0.50 7.82 -41.04
N PRO A 31 -0.49 6.78 -40.18
CA PRO A 31 -0.99 5.48 -40.58
C PRO A 31 -2.45 5.66 -40.94
N ARG A 32 -2.78 5.40 -42.20
CA ARG A 32 -4.16 5.30 -42.71
C ARG A 32 -4.83 4.12 -42.01
N VAL A 33 -5.30 4.34 -40.78
CA VAL A 33 -6.18 3.40 -40.08
C VAL A 33 -7.44 3.30 -40.91
N ARG A 34 -7.53 2.20 -41.65
CA ARG A 34 -8.72 1.78 -42.38
C ARG A 34 -9.78 1.49 -41.34
N PHE A 35 -10.58 2.51 -41.00
CA PHE A 35 -11.79 2.34 -40.20
C PHE A 35 -12.71 1.40 -40.96
N ARG A 36 -12.59 0.12 -40.62
CA ARG A 36 -13.50 -0.93 -41.05
C ARG A 36 -14.84 -0.53 -40.46
N ARG A 37 -15.74 -0.01 -41.31
CA ARG A 37 -17.11 0.31 -40.93
C ARG A 37 -17.72 -0.99 -40.43
N PHE A 38 -17.74 -1.16 -39.11
CA PHE A 38 -18.53 -2.18 -38.46
C PHE A 38 -19.98 -1.83 -38.80
N ALA A 39 -20.56 -2.60 -39.70
CA ALA A 39 -21.99 -2.55 -39.97
C ALA A 39 -22.70 -2.87 -38.65
N VAL A 40 -23.28 -1.84 -38.04
CA VAL A 40 -24.19 -2.01 -36.90
C VAL A 40 -25.45 -2.64 -37.49
N SER A 41 -25.51 -3.97 -37.42
CA SER A 41 -26.71 -4.72 -37.74
C SER A 41 -27.79 -4.33 -36.72
N LYS A 42 -28.85 -3.66 -37.18
CA LYS A 42 -30.04 -3.34 -36.38
C LYS A 42 -30.77 -4.65 -36.06
N ALA A 43 -30.34 -5.32 -35.00
CA ALA A 43 -31.03 -6.47 -34.44
C ALA A 43 -31.02 -6.38 -32.91
N THR A 44 -31.62 -5.34 -32.35
CA THR A 44 -31.79 -5.22 -30.90
C THR A 44 -33.23 -4.87 -30.59
N ARG A 45 -34.07 -5.90 -30.39
CA ARG A 45 -35.44 -5.74 -29.90
C ARG A 45 -35.50 -5.40 -28.40
N HIS A 46 -34.38 -5.21 -27.69
CA HIS A 46 -34.35 -5.00 -26.24
C HIS A 46 -33.51 -3.79 -25.84
N PRO A 47 -33.99 -2.55 -26.09
CA PRO A 47 -33.25 -1.32 -25.73
C PRO A 47 -33.05 -1.21 -24.21
N MET A 48 -33.97 -1.78 -23.41
CA MET A 48 -33.85 -1.80 -21.95
C MET A 48 -32.72 -2.69 -21.43
N ALA A 49 -32.42 -3.81 -22.10
CA ALA A 49 -31.35 -4.72 -21.67
C ALA A 49 -29.96 -4.09 -21.84
N VAL A 50 -29.78 -3.27 -22.88
CA VAL A 50 -28.51 -2.57 -23.14
C VAL A 50 -28.30 -1.42 -22.15
N VAL A 51 -29.36 -0.68 -21.80
CA VAL A 51 -29.30 0.41 -20.81
C VAL A 51 -28.99 -0.13 -19.41
N LEU A 52 -29.58 -1.26 -19.03
CA LEU A 52 -29.31 -1.91 -17.74
C LEU A 52 -27.86 -2.42 -17.63
N LEU A 53 -27.30 -2.97 -18.71
CA LEU A 53 -25.89 -3.40 -18.74
C LEU A 53 -24.90 -2.21 -18.68
N ALA A 54 -25.24 -1.08 -19.30
CA ALA A 54 -24.40 0.12 -19.25
C ALA A 54 -24.42 0.78 -17.87
N ALA A 55 -25.58 0.78 -17.20
CA ALA A 55 -25.73 1.31 -15.85
C ALA A 55 -24.94 0.51 -14.80
N SER A 56 -24.94 -0.82 -14.90
CA SER A 56 -24.16 -1.67 -13.99
C SER A 56 -22.65 -1.48 -14.17
N ALA A 57 -22.18 -1.31 -15.42
CA ALA A 57 -20.77 -1.03 -15.69
C ALA A 57 -20.30 0.31 -15.10
N CYS A 58 -21.13 1.35 -15.13
CA CYS A 58 -20.84 2.64 -14.48
C CYS A 58 -20.77 2.52 -12.95
N MET A 59 -21.63 1.72 -12.32
CA MET A 59 -21.57 1.49 -10.87
C MET A 59 -20.30 0.75 -10.45
N LEU A 60 -19.83 -0.22 -11.24
CA LEU A 60 -18.56 -0.90 -10.94
C LEU A 60 -17.35 0.05 -11.11
N ALA A 61 -17.36 0.93 -12.12
CA ALA A 61 -16.28 1.90 -12.34
C ALA A 61 -16.22 2.98 -11.26
N ALA A 62 -17.33 3.29 -10.58
CA ALA A 62 -17.41 4.24 -9.48
C ALA A 62 -16.94 3.68 -8.12
N SER A 63 -16.58 2.39 -8.07
CA SER A 63 -16.07 1.74 -6.85
C SER A 63 -14.72 2.36 -6.47
N HIS A 64 -14.75 3.38 -5.60
CA HIS A 64 -13.55 3.90 -4.99
C HIS A 64 -12.86 2.77 -4.22
N ARG A 65 -11.54 2.65 -4.40
CA ARG A 65 -10.73 1.77 -3.55
C ARG A 65 -10.84 2.28 -2.11
N VAL A 66 -11.63 1.61 -1.29
CA VAL A 66 -11.52 1.71 0.16
C VAL A 66 -10.11 1.23 0.50
N ALA A 67 -9.24 2.16 0.90
CA ALA A 67 -7.97 1.79 1.51
C ALA A 67 -8.31 1.15 2.86
N ALA A 68 -7.97 -0.13 3.01
CA ALA A 68 -8.00 -0.76 4.32
C ALA A 68 -7.07 0.05 5.23
N GLN A 69 -7.61 0.55 6.34
CA GLN A 69 -6.82 1.27 7.33
C GLN A 69 -5.70 0.34 7.79
N THR A 70 -4.45 0.77 7.62
CA THR A 70 -3.30 -0.08 7.95
C THR A 70 -3.03 0.06 9.45
N TYR A 71 -3.69 -0.80 10.23
CA TYR A 71 -3.41 -0.89 11.66
C TYR A 71 -1.97 -1.37 11.89
N PRO A 72 -1.16 -0.74 12.76
CA PRO A 72 -1.44 0.41 13.64
C PRO A 72 -0.84 1.73 13.11
N GLU A 73 -1.59 2.84 13.17
CA GLU A 73 -1.11 4.18 12.79
C GLU A 73 -0.42 4.95 13.94
N HIS A 74 -0.71 4.57 15.17
CA HIS A 74 -0.19 5.21 16.38
C HIS A 74 0.29 4.16 17.41
N PRO A 75 1.12 4.57 18.39
CA PRO A 75 1.55 3.71 19.48
C PRO A 75 0.37 3.01 20.17
N ILE A 76 0.51 1.70 20.40
CA ILE A 76 -0.53 0.90 21.06
C ILE A 76 -0.35 1.02 22.56
N LYS A 77 -1.43 1.31 23.28
CA LYS A 77 -1.45 1.31 24.75
C LYS A 77 -2.02 0.00 25.25
N MET A 78 -1.23 -0.76 25.99
CA MET A 78 -1.68 -1.99 26.62
C MET A 78 -1.95 -1.74 28.11
N ILE A 79 -3.21 -1.91 28.50
CA ILE A 79 -3.65 -1.68 29.87
C ILE A 79 -3.59 -2.99 30.66
N VAL A 80 -2.87 -2.99 31.78
CA VAL A 80 -2.77 -4.15 32.67
C VAL A 80 -3.47 -3.84 34.00
N SER A 81 -4.34 -4.74 34.44
CA SER A 81 -5.18 -4.59 35.63
C SER A 81 -4.54 -5.10 36.94
N SER A 82 -3.22 -5.34 36.95
CA SER A 82 -2.45 -5.83 38.09
C SER A 82 -1.52 -4.76 38.64
N ALA A 83 -0.99 -4.91 39.85
CA ALA A 83 -0.01 -3.97 40.38
C ALA A 83 1.25 -3.91 39.51
N ALA A 84 1.93 -2.77 39.48
CA ALA A 84 3.20 -2.63 38.77
C ALA A 84 4.23 -3.61 39.34
N GLY A 85 4.90 -4.38 38.47
CA GLY A 85 5.77 -5.48 38.90
C GLY A 85 5.07 -6.75 39.38
N GLY A 86 3.73 -6.80 39.35
CA GLY A 86 2.96 -8.01 39.57
C GLY A 86 3.09 -9.01 38.42
N PRO A 87 2.64 -10.27 38.60
CA PRO A 87 2.83 -11.32 37.60
C PRO A 87 2.23 -10.99 36.23
N LEU A 88 1.07 -10.31 36.19
CA LEU A 88 0.45 -9.89 34.93
C LEU A 88 1.16 -8.70 34.28
N ASP A 89 1.79 -7.80 35.04
CA ASP A 89 2.58 -6.68 34.47
C ASP A 89 3.87 -7.20 33.83
N VAL A 90 4.53 -8.17 34.48
CA VAL A 90 5.72 -8.83 33.95
C VAL A 90 5.40 -9.56 32.64
N VAL A 91 4.32 -10.34 32.61
CA VAL A 91 3.86 -11.02 31.39
C VAL A 91 3.43 -10.01 30.33
N GLY A 92 2.70 -8.95 30.72
CA GLY A 92 2.28 -7.88 29.83
C GLY A 92 3.45 -7.22 29.13
N ARG A 93 4.53 -6.88 29.86
CA ARG A 93 5.75 -6.30 29.28
C ARG A 93 6.45 -7.26 28.32
N ALA A 94 6.55 -8.55 28.66
CA ALA A 94 7.11 -9.55 27.76
C ALA A 94 6.32 -9.69 26.45
N VAL A 95 4.98 -9.63 26.54
CA VAL A 95 4.10 -9.63 25.36
C VAL A 95 4.27 -8.33 24.56
N ALA A 96 4.36 -7.18 25.24
CA ALA A 96 4.55 -5.87 24.61
C ALA A 96 5.79 -5.85 23.71
N GLU A 97 6.91 -6.38 24.21
CA GLU A 97 8.17 -6.44 23.47
C GLU A 97 8.05 -7.27 22.19
N LYS A 98 7.37 -8.42 22.24
CA LYS A 98 7.17 -9.28 21.07
C LYS A 98 6.20 -8.67 20.06
N LEU A 99 5.14 -8.02 20.54
CA LEU A 99 4.20 -7.30 19.69
C LEU A 99 4.88 -6.11 19.02
N ALA A 100 5.68 -5.35 19.75
CA ALA A 100 6.42 -4.22 19.20
C ALA A 100 7.39 -4.65 18.09
N ALA A 101 8.06 -5.80 18.26
CA ALA A 101 8.93 -6.36 17.23
C ALA A 101 8.18 -6.79 15.95
N THR A 102 6.95 -7.31 16.10
CA THR A 102 6.16 -7.83 14.98
C THR A 102 5.42 -6.72 14.24
N LEU A 103 4.78 -5.82 14.99
CA LEU A 103 3.99 -4.71 14.47
C LEU A 103 4.85 -3.52 14.03
N LYS A 104 6.14 -3.50 14.43
CA LYS A 104 7.08 -2.39 14.19
C LYS A 104 6.56 -1.04 14.73
N GLN A 105 5.67 -1.11 15.71
CA GLN A 105 5.10 0.03 16.41
C GLN A 105 5.36 -0.11 17.91
N PRO A 106 5.59 1.00 18.64
CA PRO A 106 5.81 0.95 20.07
C PRO A 106 4.52 0.52 20.79
N VAL A 107 4.67 -0.43 21.71
CA VAL A 107 3.60 -0.86 22.63
C VAL A 107 3.94 -0.36 24.03
N VAL A 108 3.13 0.56 24.55
CA VAL A 108 3.31 1.17 25.87
C VAL A 108 2.44 0.46 26.88
N VAL A 109 3.04 -0.10 27.93
CA VAL A 109 2.31 -0.76 29.01
C VAL A 109 1.94 0.25 30.08
N GLU A 110 0.63 0.47 30.27
CA GLU A 110 0.09 1.31 31.35
C GLU A 110 -0.64 0.44 32.37
N THR A 111 -0.21 0.53 33.62
CA THR A 111 -0.76 -0.27 34.70
C THR A 111 -1.87 0.49 35.41
N ARG A 112 -3.11 -0.04 35.39
CA ARG A 112 -4.27 0.57 36.06
C ARG A 112 -4.94 -0.43 37.00
N THR A 113 -4.66 -0.31 38.29
CA THR A 113 -5.21 -1.18 39.33
C THR A 113 -6.47 -0.63 39.98
N GLY A 114 -7.32 -1.53 40.47
CA GLY A 114 -8.44 -1.21 41.35
C GLY A 114 -9.74 -1.90 40.91
N ALA A 115 -10.67 -2.02 41.86
CA ALA A 115 -11.98 -2.66 41.66
C ALA A 115 -11.90 -4.02 40.92
N GLY A 116 -10.91 -4.85 41.25
CA GLY A 116 -10.72 -6.17 40.62
C GLY A 116 -10.40 -6.14 39.12
N GLY A 117 -10.04 -4.98 38.56
CA GLY A 117 -9.80 -4.80 37.12
C GLY A 117 -10.92 -4.03 36.40
N ASN A 118 -12.03 -3.71 37.07
CA ASN A 118 -13.12 -2.95 36.47
C ASN A 118 -12.69 -1.55 36.03
N ILE A 119 -11.74 -0.91 36.71
CA ILE A 119 -11.21 0.41 36.32
C ILE A 119 -10.48 0.33 34.98
N ALA A 120 -9.67 -0.71 34.78
CA ALA A 120 -8.96 -0.94 33.52
C ALA A 120 -9.96 -1.25 32.39
N ALA A 121 -10.96 -2.10 32.67
CA ALA A 121 -12.00 -2.45 31.71
C ALA A 121 -12.84 -1.22 31.31
N GLU A 122 -13.22 -0.37 32.26
CA GLU A 122 -13.94 0.88 31.99
C GLU A 122 -13.08 1.86 31.19
N PHE A 123 -11.78 1.94 31.48
CA PHE A 123 -10.89 2.81 30.72
C PHE A 123 -10.77 2.35 29.25
N VAL A 124 -10.58 1.04 29.03
CA VAL A 124 -10.51 0.49 27.67
C VAL A 124 -11.84 0.63 26.95
N SER A 125 -12.98 0.44 27.63
CA SER A 125 -14.30 0.57 27.00
C SER A 125 -14.64 2.01 26.58
N ARG A 126 -14.07 3.01 27.27
CA ARG A 126 -14.21 4.43 26.92
C ARG A 126 -13.14 4.94 25.95
N SER A 127 -12.12 4.13 25.64
CA SER A 127 -11.05 4.51 24.72
C SER A 127 -11.54 4.56 23.28
N ALA A 128 -10.86 5.34 22.43
CA ALA A 128 -11.17 5.38 21.01
C ALA A 128 -10.96 3.97 20.40
N PRO A 129 -11.90 3.44 19.61
CA PRO A 129 -11.70 2.17 18.93
C PRO A 129 -10.74 2.36 17.76
N ASP A 130 -9.65 1.59 17.74
CA ASP A 130 -8.55 1.75 16.78
C ASP A 130 -8.76 0.99 15.44
N GLY A 131 -10.01 0.60 15.15
CA GLY A 131 -10.40 -0.10 13.91
C GLY A 131 -10.53 -1.61 14.05
#